data_AF-A0A7W8F9L1-F1
#
_entry.id   AF-A0A7W8F9L1-F1
#
_cell.length_a   1.000
_cell.length_b   1.000
_cell.length_c   1.000
_cell.angle_alpha   90.00
_cell.angle_beta   90.00
_cell.angle_gamma   90.00
#
_symmetry.space_group_name_H-M   'P 1'
#
loop_
_entity.id
_entity.type
_entity.pdbx_description
1 polymer ?
#
loop_
_entity_poly.entity_id
_entity_poly.type
_entity_poly.pdbx_seq_one_letter_code
_entity_poly.pdbx_strand_id
1 'polypeptide(L)'
;MVRVAGPGRAPLFDLADATVPADSTPAPPRLLPMWDSTLLAHAVPGRFMSPEVRPVVVRRNGDVLPCLLVDGQVAGVWRATGDGLELTAFHQLGRAAWRGLTAEAENLSALLAGRDPQVYRRHGHWWDKGLPGVESVMVKG
;
A
#
# COMPACT_ATOMS: atom_id res chain seq x y z
N MET A 1 29.24 -7.41 -2.32
CA MET A 1 28.01 -7.54 -3.14
C MET A 1 28.10 -8.86 -3.89
N VAL A 2 27.06 -9.68 -3.85
CA VAL A 2 26.98 -11.00 -4.48
C VAL A 2 25.98 -10.97 -5.63
N ARG A 3 26.21 -11.77 -6.67
CA ARG A 3 25.27 -11.89 -7.79
C ARG A 3 24.16 -12.86 -7.42
N VAL A 4 22.91 -12.48 -7.65
CA VAL A 4 21.73 -13.33 -7.43
C VAL A 4 20.97 -13.56 -8.74
N ALA A 5 20.29 -14.71 -8.84
CA ALA A 5 19.43 -15.00 -9.97
C ALA A 5 18.14 -14.17 -9.88
N GLY A 6 17.66 -13.70 -11.03
CA GLY A 6 16.39 -13.00 -11.14
C GLY A 6 15.54 -13.56 -12.28
N PRO A 7 14.27 -13.15 -12.38
CA PRO A 7 13.38 -13.59 -13.45
C PRO A 7 13.80 -13.08 -14.85
N GLY A 8 14.66 -12.06 -14.91
CA GLY A 8 15.20 -11.51 -16.15
C GLY A 8 16.64 -11.98 -16.45
N ARG A 9 17.16 -11.59 -17.62
CA ARG A 9 18.54 -11.90 -18.03
C ARG A 9 19.60 -10.99 -17.41
N ALA A 10 19.20 -9.82 -16.91
CA ALA A 10 20.12 -8.87 -16.29
C ALA A 10 20.62 -9.43 -14.94
N PRO A 11 21.93 -9.31 -14.63
CA PRO A 11 22.44 -9.71 -13.32
C PRO A 11 21.82 -8.86 -12.23
N LEU A 12 21.26 -9.51 -11.20
CA LEU A 12 20.87 -8.86 -9.96
C LEU A 12 22.01 -8.99 -8.96
N PHE A 13 22.08 -8.02 -8.05
CA PHE A 13 23.14 -7.94 -7.05
C PHE A 13 22.55 -7.63 -5.68
N ASP A 14 23.09 -8.29 -4.66
CA ASP A 14 22.67 -8.14 -3.26
C ASP A 14 23.88 -7.99 -2.33
N LEU A 15 23.67 -7.59 -1.08
CA LEU A 15 24.72 -7.52 -0.08
C LEU A 15 25.15 -8.93 0.33
N ALA A 16 26.46 -9.15 0.49
CA ALA A 16 27.00 -10.48 0.78
C ALA A 16 26.53 -11.02 2.13
N ASP A 17 26.36 -10.12 3.10
CA ASP A 17 26.00 -10.43 4.48
C ASP A 17 24.58 -9.92 4.82
N ALA A 18 23.72 -9.72 3.81
CA ALA A 18 22.34 -9.35 4.04
C ALA A 18 21.63 -10.44 4.85
N THR A 19 20.96 -10.02 5.94
CA THR A 19 20.00 -10.89 6.61
C THR A 19 18.69 -10.84 5.82
N VAL A 20 18.38 -11.95 5.13
CA VAL A 20 17.14 -12.11 4.38
C VAL A 20 16.21 -13.02 5.17
N PRO A 21 14.95 -12.60 5.44
CA PRO A 21 13.97 -13.49 6.05
C PRO A 21 13.77 -14.77 5.22
N ALA A 22 13.37 -15.86 5.86
CA ALA A 22 12.99 -17.07 5.13
C ALA A 22 11.85 -16.76 4.15
N ASP A 23 11.84 -17.37 2.96
CA ASP A 23 10.82 -17.12 1.93
C ASP A 23 9.37 -17.34 2.42
N SER A 24 9.19 -18.21 3.42
CA SER A 24 7.90 -18.46 4.05
C SER A 24 7.48 -17.41 5.09
N THR A 25 8.31 -16.39 5.33
CA THR A 25 8.02 -15.31 6.29
C THR A 25 6.93 -14.43 5.70
N PRO A 26 5.74 -14.32 6.35
CA PRO A 26 4.68 -13.47 5.83
C PRO A 26 5.10 -12.00 5.79
N ALA A 27 4.86 -11.32 4.68
CA ALA A 27 5.00 -9.87 4.62
C ALA A 27 3.82 -9.23 5.38
N PRO A 28 4.07 -8.46 6.45
CA PRO A 28 2.98 -7.91 7.25
C PRO A 28 2.17 -6.89 6.42
N PRO A 29 0.84 -6.83 6.59
CA PRO A 29 0.04 -5.78 5.98
C PRO A 29 0.48 -4.38 6.42
N ARG A 30 0.40 -3.40 5.51
CA ARG A 30 0.82 -2.01 5.75
C ARG A 30 -0.13 -1.01 5.12
N LEU A 31 -0.30 0.15 5.77
CA LEU A 31 -0.85 1.34 5.15
C LEU A 31 0.29 2.21 4.63
N LEU A 32 0.43 2.29 3.31
CA LEU A 32 1.42 3.14 2.67
C LEU A 32 0.85 4.56 2.50
N PRO A 33 1.59 5.61 2.88
CA PRO A 33 1.16 6.99 2.68
C PRO A 33 1.09 7.36 1.19
N MET A 34 0.46 8.51 0.91
CA MET A 34 0.52 9.13 -0.41
C MET A 34 1.99 9.38 -0.78
N TRP A 35 2.37 9.02 -2.00
CA TRP A 35 3.75 9.10 -2.52
C TRP A 35 4.80 8.28 -1.77
N ASP A 36 4.41 7.15 -1.17
CA ASP A 36 5.40 6.26 -0.55
C ASP A 36 6.51 5.86 -1.55
N SER A 37 7.75 5.92 -1.09
CA SER A 37 8.93 5.64 -1.92
C SER A 37 8.92 4.24 -2.54
N THR A 38 8.34 3.24 -1.87
CA THR A 38 8.22 1.87 -2.39
C THR A 38 7.41 1.80 -3.69
N LEU A 39 6.45 2.72 -3.86
CA LEU A 39 5.60 2.80 -5.05
C LEU A 39 6.26 3.60 -6.20
N LEU A 40 7.29 4.37 -5.89
CA LEU A 40 7.95 5.31 -6.81
C LEU A 40 9.37 4.90 -7.22
N ALA A 41 10.09 4.16 -6.38
CA ALA A 41 11.53 3.92 -6.52
C ALA A 41 11.91 2.92 -7.63
N HIS A 42 10.96 2.15 -8.16
CA HIS A 42 11.26 1.07 -9.10
C HIS A 42 10.79 1.37 -10.52
N ALA A 43 11.76 1.38 -11.45
CA ALA A 43 11.49 1.54 -12.88
C ALA A 43 10.79 0.32 -13.50
N VAL A 44 11.01 -0.88 -12.95
CA VAL A 44 10.37 -2.12 -13.41
C VAL A 44 8.97 -2.24 -12.79
N PRO A 45 7.89 -2.24 -13.59
CA PRO A 45 6.53 -2.45 -13.09
C PRO A 45 6.37 -3.85 -12.46
N GLY A 46 5.39 -4.03 -11.56
CA GLY A 46 5.02 -5.37 -11.08
C GLY A 46 5.60 -5.79 -9.73
N ARG A 47 6.56 -5.04 -9.14
CA ARG A 47 7.14 -5.43 -7.84
C ARG A 47 6.16 -5.33 -6.67
N PHE A 48 5.41 -4.23 -6.62
CA PHE A 48 4.43 -3.94 -5.57
C PHE A 48 3.04 -3.66 -6.12
N MET A 49 2.92 -3.43 -7.43
CA MET A 49 1.67 -3.08 -8.08
C MET A 49 1.57 -3.89 -9.37
N SER A 50 0.47 -4.63 -9.51
CA SER A 50 0.15 -5.28 -10.77
C SER A 50 -0.09 -4.24 -11.87
N PRO A 51 0.07 -4.60 -13.16
CA PRO A 51 -0.23 -3.72 -14.29
C PRO A 51 -1.66 -3.17 -14.27
N GLU A 52 -2.61 -3.94 -13.75
CA GLU A 52 -4.04 -3.58 -13.65
C GLU A 52 -4.30 -2.59 -12.53
N VAL A 53 -3.60 -2.71 -11.39
CA VAL A 53 -3.77 -1.82 -10.23
C VAL A 53 -3.06 -0.48 -10.43
N ARG A 54 -1.92 -0.45 -11.12
CA ARG A 54 -1.13 0.78 -11.31
C ARG A 54 -1.95 1.97 -11.83
N PRO A 55 -2.77 1.90 -12.90
CA PRO A 55 -3.56 3.05 -13.36
C PRO A 55 -4.65 3.49 -12.36
N VAL A 56 -5.05 2.60 -11.44
CA VAL A 56 -6.03 2.90 -10.39
C VAL A 56 -5.44 3.75 -9.27
N VAL A 57 -4.14 3.61 -8.98
CA VAL A 57 -3.48 4.31 -7.86
C VAL A 57 -2.46 5.36 -8.28
N VAL A 58 -1.86 5.24 -9.46
CA VAL A 58 -0.94 6.23 -10.05
C VAL A 58 -1.72 7.12 -11.02
N ARG A 59 -1.78 8.42 -10.71
CA ARG A 59 -2.49 9.43 -11.49
C ARG A 59 -1.60 10.01 -12.59
N ARG A 60 -2.22 10.55 -13.64
CA ARG A 60 -1.51 11.13 -14.81
C ARG A 60 -0.59 12.31 -14.45
N ASN A 61 -0.87 13.01 -13.35
CA ASN A 61 -0.05 14.11 -12.84
C ASN A 61 1.09 13.63 -11.92
N GLY A 62 1.30 12.32 -11.77
CA GLY A 62 2.35 11.74 -10.93
C GLY A 62 1.93 11.51 -9.48
N ASP A 63 0.72 11.88 -9.08
CA ASP A 63 0.23 11.57 -7.74
C ASP A 63 -0.01 10.08 -7.56
N VAL A 64 0.35 9.56 -6.39
CA VAL A 64 0.13 8.15 -6.03
C VAL A 64 -0.73 8.10 -4.79
N LEU A 65 -1.89 7.47 -4.89
CA LEU A 65 -2.81 7.33 -3.76
C LEU A 65 -2.14 6.63 -2.56
N PRO A 66 -2.53 6.95 -1.33
CA PRO A 66 -2.28 6.09 -0.17
C PRO A 66 -2.82 4.67 -0.41
N CYS A 67 -2.00 3.65 -0.16
CA CYS A 67 -2.27 2.26 -0.55
C CYS A 67 -2.37 1.29 0.63
N LEU A 68 -3.16 0.23 0.46
CA LEU A 68 -3.10 -0.96 1.31
C LEU A 68 -2.08 -1.92 0.70
N LEU A 69 -1.11 -2.37 1.49
CA LEU A 69 -0.15 -3.41 1.09
C LEU A 69 -0.51 -4.72 1.82
N VAL A 70 -0.67 -5.80 1.08
CA VAL A 70 -0.92 -7.16 1.59
C VAL A 70 -0.01 -8.11 0.83
N ASP A 71 0.73 -8.97 1.54
CA ASP A 71 1.69 -9.91 0.95
C ASP A 71 2.65 -9.26 -0.06
N GLY A 72 3.06 -8.01 0.22
CA GLY A 72 3.96 -7.24 -0.63
C GLY A 72 3.33 -6.66 -1.90
N GLN A 73 2.01 -6.76 -2.09
CA GLN A 73 1.29 -6.20 -3.23
C GLN A 73 0.25 -5.16 -2.79
N VAL A 74 0.04 -4.15 -3.64
CA VAL A 74 -1.03 -3.17 -3.45
C VAL A 74 -2.37 -3.86 -3.67
N ALA A 75 -3.15 -3.92 -2.60
CA ALA A 75 -4.45 -4.58 -2.55
C ALA A 75 -5.62 -3.58 -2.54
N GLY A 76 -5.33 -2.29 -2.38
CA GLY A 76 -6.37 -1.28 -2.20
C GLY A 76 -5.82 0.10 -1.88
N VAL A 77 -6.69 0.98 -1.38
CA VAL A 77 -6.34 2.33 -0.94
C VAL A 77 -6.95 2.63 0.43
N TRP A 78 -6.48 3.70 1.07
CA TRP A 78 -7.12 4.23 2.27
C TRP A 78 -7.27 5.75 2.21
N ARG A 79 -8.23 6.31 2.93
CA ARG A 79 -8.31 7.78 3.15
C ARG A 79 -8.70 8.10 4.57
N ALA A 80 -8.29 9.27 5.03
CA ALA A 80 -8.85 9.86 6.23
C ALA A 80 -10.20 10.53 5.91
N THR A 81 -11.16 10.35 6.81
CA THR A 81 -12.51 10.90 6.73
C THR A 81 -12.84 11.67 8.01
N GLY A 82 -14.07 12.19 8.14
CA GLY A 82 -14.52 12.79 9.39
C GLY A 82 -14.63 11.77 10.54
N ASP A 83 -14.84 10.49 10.21
CA ASP A 83 -15.19 9.44 11.16
C ASP A 83 -14.03 8.47 11.46
N GLY A 84 -12.87 8.66 10.83
CA GLY A 84 -11.71 7.79 10.93
C GLY A 84 -11.07 7.47 9.58
N LEU A 85 -10.40 6.33 9.49
CA LEU A 85 -9.78 5.87 8.25
C LEU A 85 -10.70 4.90 7.51
N GLU A 86 -10.97 5.18 6.25
CA GLU A 86 -11.65 4.27 5.33
C GLU A 86 -10.63 3.50 4.53
N LEU A 87 -10.71 2.17 4.57
CA LEU A 87 -9.85 1.25 3.83
C LEU A 87 -10.70 0.57 2.76
N THR A 88 -10.29 0.65 1.50
CA THR A 88 -11.01 0.07 0.35
C THR A 88 -10.12 -0.92 -0.38
N ALA A 89 -10.52 -2.20 -0.41
CA ALA A 89 -9.82 -3.26 -1.12
C ALA A 89 -10.35 -3.42 -2.56
N PHE A 90 -9.45 -3.68 -3.51
CA PHE A 90 -9.78 -3.91 -4.93
C PHE A 90 -10.15 -5.37 -5.25
N HIS A 91 -9.88 -6.28 -4.32
CA HIS A 91 -10.29 -7.68 -4.37
C HIS A 91 -10.59 -8.17 -2.95
N GLN A 92 -11.22 -9.34 -2.85
CA GLN A 92 -11.50 -9.96 -1.55
C GLN A 92 -10.21 -10.24 -0.79
N LEU A 93 -10.17 -9.87 0.50
CA LEU A 93 -9.03 -10.10 1.38
C LEU A 93 -9.37 -11.10 2.47
N GLY A 94 -8.38 -11.90 2.87
CA GLY A 94 -8.52 -12.84 3.97
C GLY A 94 -8.61 -12.12 5.33
N ARG A 95 -9.22 -12.78 6.32
CA ARG A 95 -9.37 -12.24 7.70
C ARG A 95 -8.05 -11.80 8.34
N ALA A 96 -6.95 -12.49 8.05
CA ALA A 96 -5.64 -12.14 8.59
C ALA A 96 -5.11 -10.81 8.02
N ALA A 97 -5.31 -10.58 6.71
CA ALA A 97 -4.95 -9.32 6.06
C ALA A 97 -5.76 -8.16 6.64
N TRP A 98 -7.09 -8.32 6.73
CA TRP A 98 -7.96 -7.31 7.34
C TRP A 98 -7.57 -6.98 8.78
N ARG A 99 -7.30 -8.00 9.62
CA ARG A 99 -6.86 -7.78 10.99
C ARG A 99 -5.56 -6.94 11.05
N GLY A 100 -4.59 -7.24 10.18
CA GLY A 100 -3.35 -6.47 10.12
C GLY A 100 -3.57 -5.03 9.65
N LEU A 101 -4.38 -4.84 8.60
CA LEU A 101 -4.71 -3.52 8.08
C LEU A 101 -5.49 -2.67 9.09
N THR A 102 -6.43 -3.26 9.83
CA THR A 102 -7.16 -2.58 10.90
C THR A 102 -6.23 -2.15 12.02
N ALA A 103 -5.30 -3.01 12.47
CA ALA A 103 -4.32 -2.64 13.49
C ALA A 103 -3.40 -1.50 13.03
N GLU A 104 -2.95 -1.51 11.77
CA GLU A 104 -2.19 -0.39 11.19
C GLU A 104 -3.02 0.89 11.13
N ALA A 105 -4.31 0.79 10.79
CA ALA A 105 -5.22 1.94 10.76
C ALA A 105 -5.47 2.53 12.14
N GLU A 106 -5.63 1.71 13.18
CA GLU A 106 -5.77 2.17 14.57
C GLU A 106 -4.53 2.93 15.02
N ASN A 107 -3.33 2.39 14.76
CA ASN A 107 -2.07 3.05 15.08
C ASN A 107 -1.91 4.38 14.32
N LEU A 108 -2.27 4.40 13.03
CA LEU A 108 -2.20 5.60 12.21
C LEU A 108 -3.22 6.66 12.67
N SER A 109 -4.44 6.27 13.00
CA SER A 109 -5.46 7.17 13.57
C SER A 109 -4.94 7.85 14.84
N ALA A 110 -4.35 7.07 15.76
CA ALA A 110 -3.77 7.61 16.99
C ALA A 110 -2.62 8.61 16.70
N LEU A 111 -1.76 8.30 15.70
CA LEU A 111 -0.70 9.21 15.26
C LEU A 111 -1.26 10.51 14.66
N LEU A 112 -2.33 10.43 13.87
CA LEU A 112 -2.94 11.57 13.18
C LEU A 112 -3.80 12.44 14.08
N ALA A 113 -4.39 11.88 15.15
CA ALA A 113 -5.27 12.61 16.08
C ALA A 113 -4.62 13.87 16.66
N GLY A 114 -3.33 13.80 17.01
CA GLY A 114 -2.54 14.94 17.49
C GLY A 114 -1.91 15.80 16.40
N ARG A 115 -2.22 15.54 15.11
CA ARG A 115 -1.60 16.18 13.94
C ARG A 115 -2.67 16.66 12.97
N ASP A 116 -2.94 15.89 11.93
CA ASP A 116 -3.98 16.16 10.93
C ASP A 116 -4.87 14.91 10.81
N PRO A 117 -6.01 14.86 11.51
CA PRO A 117 -6.94 13.74 11.45
C PRO A 117 -7.55 13.51 10.07
N GLN A 118 -7.41 14.47 9.15
CA GLN A 118 -8.06 14.48 7.85
C GLN A 118 -7.03 14.66 6.72
N VAL A 119 -5.87 14.05 6.94
CA VAL A 119 -4.74 14.04 6.02
C VAL A 119 -5.18 13.70 4.60
N TYR A 120 -4.61 14.41 3.63
CA TYR A 120 -4.92 14.29 2.21
C TYR A 120 -6.35 14.63 1.78
N ARG A 121 -7.21 15.22 2.63
CA ARG A 121 -8.59 15.62 2.24
C ARG A 121 -8.68 16.32 0.90
N ARG A 122 -7.72 17.20 0.57
CA ARG A 122 -7.70 17.95 -0.70
C ARG A 122 -7.77 17.05 -1.95
N HIS A 123 -7.40 15.78 -1.80
CA HIS A 123 -7.41 14.79 -2.85
C HIS A 123 -8.64 13.85 -2.81
N GLY A 124 -9.63 14.14 -1.95
CA GLY A 124 -10.85 13.34 -1.80
C GLY A 124 -11.63 13.15 -3.10
N HIS A 125 -11.54 14.11 -4.02
CA HIS A 125 -12.15 14.04 -5.35
C HIS A 125 -11.71 12.82 -6.19
N TRP A 126 -10.63 12.13 -5.82
CA TRP A 126 -10.24 10.86 -6.44
C TRP A 126 -11.11 9.68 -6.03
N TRP A 127 -11.69 9.70 -4.83
CA TRP A 127 -12.69 8.72 -4.42
C TRP A 127 -14.04 8.99 -5.09
N ASP A 128 -14.41 10.26 -5.27
CA ASP A 128 -15.66 10.65 -5.93
C ASP A 128 -15.74 10.22 -7.40
N LYS A 129 -14.57 10.03 -8.05
CA LYS A 129 -14.46 9.53 -9.42
C LYS A 129 -14.74 8.02 -9.56
N GLY A 130 -14.91 7.32 -8.45
CA GLY A 130 -15.10 5.88 -8.40
C GLY A 130 -13.77 5.12 -8.46
N LEU A 131 -13.52 4.33 -7.42
CA LEU A 131 -12.43 3.35 -7.37
C LEU A 131 -13.05 1.95 -7.50
N PRO A 132 -12.33 0.96 -8.06
CA PRO A 132 -12.85 -0.40 -8.29
C PRO A 132 -12.89 -1.23 -6.99
N GLY A 133 -13.28 -0.62 -5.87
CA GLY A 133 -13.37 -1.27 -4.58
C GLY A 133 -14.46 -2.34 -4.56
N VAL A 134 -14.15 -3.51 -4.00
CA VAL A 134 -15.12 -4.59 -3.79
C VAL A 134 -15.51 -4.74 -2.32
N GLU A 135 -14.72 -4.18 -1.41
CA GLU A 135 -14.94 -4.22 0.03
C GLU A 135 -14.35 -2.95 0.66
N SER A 136 -15.05 -2.37 1.64
CA SER A 136 -14.53 -1.23 2.40
C SER A 136 -14.82 -1.38 3.89
N VAL A 137 -13.85 -1.01 4.72
CA VAL A 137 -13.90 -1.05 6.18
C VAL A 137 -13.60 0.34 6.72
N MET A 138 -14.45 0.83 7.61
CA MET A 138 -14.20 2.06 8.36
C MET A 138 -13.58 1.70 9.71
N VAL A 139 -12.39 2.26 9.99
CA VAL A 139 -11.71 2.13 11.28
C VAL A 139 -11.82 3.48 11.99
N LYS A 140 -12.59 3.50 13.08
CA LYS A 140 -12.80 4.71 13.88
C LYS A 140 -11.50 5.13 14.56
N GLY A 141 -11.26 6.44 14.58
CA GLY A 141 -10.15 7.04 15.32
C GLY A 141 -10.45 7.23 16.80
#